data_AF-A0A961NKD2-F1
#
_entry.id   AF-A0A961NKD2-F1
#
_cell.length_a   1.000
_cell.length_b   1.000
_cell.length_c   1.000
_cell.angle_alpha   90.00
_cell.angle_beta   90.00
_cell.angle_gamma   90.00
#
_symmetry.space_group_name_H-M   'P 1'
#
loop_
_entity.id
_entity.type
_entity.pdbx_description
1 polymer ?
#
loop_
_entity_poly.entity_id
_entity_poly.type
_entity_poly.pdbx_seq_one_letter_code
_entity_poly.pdbx_strand_id
1 'polypeptide(L)' 'MDRSQRLFLLHVLLNSMVSIRVEGKSNVPPKGGLLIVCNHTDIIDGVIQGLYTGRDLSYLAKAELFD' A
#
# COMPACT_ATOMS: atom_id res chain seq x y z
N MET A 1 0.50 4.02 20.59
CA MET A 1 -0.31 4.24 19.37
C MET A 1 -0.54 2.90 18.70
N ASP A 2 -1.80 2.53 18.46
CA ASP A 2 -2.15 1.27 17.81
C ASP A 2 -1.88 1.31 16.29
N ARG A 3 -2.01 0.16 15.62
CA ARG A 3 -1.76 0.03 14.17
C ARG A 3 -2.67 0.95 13.34
N SER A 4 -3.94 1.06 13.69
CA SER A 4 -4.92 1.86 12.96
C SER A 4 -4.60 3.35 13.06
N GLN A 5 -4.22 3.81 14.25
CA GLN A 5 -3.76 5.19 14.46
C GLN A 5 -2.50 5.50 13.64
N ARG A 6 -1.53 4.56 13.56
CA ARG A 6 -0.32 4.74 12.73
C ARG A 6 -0.64 4.84 11.24
N LEU A 7 -1.51 3.96 10.73
CA LEU A 7 -1.92 3.99 9.32
C LEU A 7 -2.70 5.26 9.00
N PHE A 8 -3.55 5.72 9.90
CA PHE A 8 -4.27 7.00 9.75
C PHE A 8 -3.29 8.17 9.67
N LEU A 9 -2.32 8.27 10.59
CA LEU A 9 -1.31 9.34 10.53
C LEU A 9 -0.48 9.27 9.25
N LEU A 10 -0.05 8.08 8.83
CA LEU A 10 0.72 7.91 7.60
C LEU A 10 -0.09 8.33 6.36
N HIS A 11 -1.37 7.97 6.32
CA HIS A 11 -2.28 8.39 5.26
C HIS A 11 -2.44 9.92 5.23
N VAL A 12 -2.66 10.57 6.38
CA VAL A 12 -2.76 12.04 6.47
C VAL A 12 -1.46 12.71 6.02
N LEU A 13 -0.31 12.23 6.48
CA LEU A 13 1.00 12.77 6.10
C LEU A 13 1.25 12.66 4.60
N LEU A 14 0.99 11.49 4.00
CA LEU A 14 1.20 11.29 2.56
C LEU A 14 0.31 12.19 1.71
N ASN A 15 -1.00 12.27 2.00
CA ASN A 15 -1.89 13.16 1.24
C ASN A 15 -1.56 14.65 1.42
N SER A 16 -0.81 15.03 2.46
CA SER A 16 -0.34 16.41 2.63
C SER A 16 0.87 16.75 1.75
N MET A 17 1.62 15.73 1.31
CA MET A 17 2.85 15.89 0.53
C MET A 17 2.66 15.56 -0.95
N VAL A 18 1.75 14.64 -1.27
CA VAL A 18 1.52 14.16 -2.64
C VAL A 18 0.03 14.10 -2.98
N SER A 19 -0.30 14.38 -4.24
CA SER A 19 -1.65 14.21 -4.77
C SER A 19 -1.84 12.77 -5.25
N ILE A 20 -2.65 12.00 -4.53
CA ILE A 20 -2.92 10.59 -4.84
C ILE A 20 -4.31 10.45 -5.44
N ARG A 21 -4.37 9.79 -6.61
CA ARG A 21 -5.62 9.42 -7.28
C ARG A 21 -5.72 7.90 -7.37
N VAL A 22 -6.82 7.35 -6.87
CA VAL A 22 -7.09 5.91 -6.89
C VAL A 22 -8.32 5.66 -7.74
N GLU A 23 -8.17 4.81 -8.75
CA GLU A 23 -9.26 4.37 -9.62
C GLU A 23 -9.42 2.85 -9.53
N GLY A 24 -10.62 2.34 -9.81
CA GLY A 24 -10.87 0.89 -9.89
C GLY A 24 -10.77 0.15 -8.56
N LYS A 25 -10.97 0.81 -7.41
CA LYS A 25 -10.92 0.18 -6.07
C LYS A 25 -11.86 -1.03 -5.94
N SER A 26 -12.97 -1.03 -6.67
CA SER A 26 -13.93 -2.15 -6.75
C SER A 26 -13.36 -3.41 -7.40
N ASN A 27 -12.25 -3.32 -8.13
CA ASN A 27 -11.60 -4.47 -8.77
C ASN A 27 -10.82 -5.33 -7.77
N VAL A 28 -10.55 -4.80 -6.56
CA VAL A 28 -9.89 -5.55 -5.49
C VAL A 28 -10.92 -6.47 -4.83
N PRO A 29 -10.80 -7.80 -4.94
CA PRO A 29 -11.76 -8.72 -4.34
C PRO A 29 -11.72 -8.58 -2.80
N PRO A 30 -12.88 -8.51 -2.13
CA PRO A 30 -12.92 -8.31 -0.68
C PRO A 30 -12.43 -9.53 0.10
N LYS A 31 -12.45 -10.72 -0.52
CA LYS A 31 -12.02 -12.01 0.06
C LYS A 31 -11.36 -12.89 -0.99
N GLY A 32 -10.68 -13.95 -0.55
CA GLY A 32 -9.95 -14.86 -1.43
C GLY A 32 -8.52 -14.38 -1.77
N GLY A 33 -7.84 -15.17 -2.61
CA GLY A 33 -6.49 -14.90 -3.08
C GLY A 33 -6.45 -13.74 -4.08
N LEU A 34 -5.40 -12.93 -3.98
CA LEU A 34 -5.13 -11.80 -4.87
C LEU A 34 -3.63 -11.70 -5.08
N LEU A 35 -3.21 -11.58 -6.35
CA LEU A 35 -1.87 -11.17 -6.72
C LEU A 35 -1.97 -9.78 -7.35
N ILE A 36 -1.32 -8.79 -6.75
CA ILE A 36 -1.22 -7.45 -7.31
C ILE A 36 0.10 -7.37 -8.06
N VAL A 37 0.03 -7.05 -9.34
CA VAL A 37 1.20 -6.81 -10.20
C VAL A 37 1.14 -5.36 -10.64
N CYS A 38 2.25 -4.66 -10.46
CA CYS A 38 2.38 -3.24 -10.76
C CYS A 38 3.73 -2.98 -11.42
N ASN A 39 3.84 -1.83 -12.08
CA ASN A 39 5.13 -1.22 -12.34
C ASN A 39 5.79 -0.81 -11.02
N HIS A 40 7.13 -0.79 -11.00
CA HIS A 40 7.90 -0.33 -9.85
C HIS A 40 8.84 0.79 -10.29
N THR A 41 8.58 2.02 -9.85
CA THR A 41 9.44 3.18 -10.16
C THR A 41 10.23 3.59 -8.94
N ASP A 42 9.66 3.49 -7.74
CA ASP A 42 10.24 4.04 -6.51
C ASP A 42 9.89 3.19 -5.29
N ILE A 43 10.73 3.25 -4.25
CA ILE A 43 10.52 2.49 -3.00
C ILE A 43 9.17 2.82 -2.33
N ILE A 44 8.64 4.04 -2.54
CA ILE A 44 7.36 4.49 -1.99
C ILE A 44 6.15 3.72 -2.54
N ASP A 45 6.30 2.99 -3.65
CA ASP A 45 5.24 2.20 -4.27
C ASP A 45 4.60 1.22 -3.28
N GLY A 46 5.42 0.56 -2.45
CA GLY A 46 4.92 -0.36 -1.42
C GLY A 46 4.09 0.35 -0.34
N VAL A 47 4.43 1.59 0.00
CA VAL A 47 3.66 2.37 0.99
C VAL A 47 2.31 2.79 0.39
N ILE A 48 2.30 3.29 -0.84
CA ILE A 48 1.07 3.70 -1.53
C ILE A 48 0.14 2.49 -1.71
N GLN A 49 0.65 1.35 -2.16
CA GLN A 49 -0.15 0.13 -2.31
C GLN A 49 -0.75 -0.33 -0.98
N GLY A 50 0.05 -0.34 0.08
CA GLY A 50 -0.37 -0.81 1.40
C GLY A 50 -1.48 0.05 2.01
N LEU A 51 -1.48 1.36 1.74
CA LEU A 51 -2.49 2.27 2.29
C LEU A 51 -3.79 2.32 1.47
N TYR A 52 -3.69 2.20 0.14
CA TYR A 52 -4.82 2.51 -0.74
C TYR A 52 -5.53 1.29 -1.33
N THR A 53 -4.91 0.10 -1.30
CA THR A 53 -5.54 -1.14 -1.79
C THR A 53 -6.75 -1.57 -0.94
N GLY A 54 -6.77 -1.22 0.35
CA GLY A 54 -7.84 -1.61 1.27
C GLY A 54 -7.78 -3.09 1.70
N ARG A 55 -6.64 -3.75 1.50
CA ARG A 55 -6.32 -5.10 1.95
C ARG A 55 -4.95 -5.08 2.63
N ASP A 56 -4.77 -5.95 3.61
CA ASP A 56 -3.44 -6.24 4.14
C ASP A 56 -2.65 -6.97 3.05
N LEU A 57 -1.48 -6.41 2.71
CA LEU A 57 -0.61 -6.92 1.65
C LEU A 57 0.64 -7.55 2.22
N SER A 58 1.09 -8.62 1.57
CA SER A 58 2.42 -9.18 1.74
C SER A 58 3.22 -8.93 0.47
N TYR A 59 4.42 -8.40 0.63
CA TYR A 59 5.28 -8.03 -0.50
C TYR A 59 6.32 -9.11 -0.75
N LEU A 60 6.61 -9.34 -2.02
CA LEU A 60 7.83 -10.04 -2.43
C LEU A 60 8.93 -9.00 -2.58
N ALA A 61 10.03 -9.19 -1.86
CA ALA A 61 11.18 -8.31 -1.88
C ALA A 61 12.47 -9.16 -1.92
N LYS A 62 13.55 -8.51 -2.35
CA LYS A 62 14.89 -9.11 -2.30
C LYS A 62 15.26 -9.50 -0.86
N ALA A 63 15.96 -10.62 -0.69
CA ALA A 63 16.30 -11.13 0.64
C ALA A 63 17.17 -10.15 1.44
N GLU A 64 18.05 -9.43 0.75
CA GLU A 64 18.99 -8.45 1.29
C GLU A 64 18.31 -7.23 1.94
N LEU A 65 16.99 -7.06 1.76
CA LEU A 65 16.22 -6.03 2.47
C LEU A 65 15.84 -6.46 3.90
N PHE A 66 16.10 -7.71 4.27
CA PHE A 66 15.76 -8.30 5.57
C PHE A 66 16.98 -8.73 6.39
N ASP A 67 18.17 -8.64 5.80
CA ASP A 67 19.46 -8.86 6.45
C ASP A 67 20.00 -7.55 7.07
#